data_AF-A0A9P3NXE0-F1
#
_entry.id   AF-A0A9P3NXE0-F1
#
_cell.length_a   1.000
_cell.length_b   1.000
_cell.length_c   1.000
_cell.angle_alpha   90.00
_cell.angle_beta   90.00
_cell.angle_gamma   90.00
#
_symmetry.space_group_name_H-M   'P 1'
#
loop_
_entity.id
_entity.type
_entity.pdbx_description
1 polymer ?
#
loop_
_entity_poly.entity_id
_entity_poly.type
_entity_poly.pdbx_seq_one_letter_code
_entity_poly.pdbx_strand_id
1 'polypeptide(L)'
;LKEYEEGHTEFEDGENPHVVGDCVKLVLRELPTSPVLPYACTALEQAFQQEEAEAKLEAVRTAMLNLPEPNRRLLHRVLQTMIAITNNEAVNRMNASAVAACMAPLLFRPLFSGELQTSSRGGGGGRGFPRSRSRGGGLDEEDGEDSAAAAAAQIMALTMAANQAQTMTIFLMENIDKVFVGEALGLARGVYSGAAWDDEDDEEGELVDDDDVDEDNDDEDSGAQVAVLEASRQELRASLAKEVRANEMLKESLVQRRKTLQELKAALERDAAQLRRDLEEQRELYARMQTGIKGPVPEIELEPELKAELKEIESLEKSWLFSARKQRHCSGSCCT
;
A
#
# COMPACT_ATOMS: atom_id res chain seq x y z
N LEU A 1 26.53 -10.70 -7.59
CA LEU A 1 25.82 -9.85 -6.59
C LEU A 1 26.68 -8.68 -6.12
N LYS A 2 27.89 -8.89 -5.58
CA LYS A 2 28.79 -7.79 -5.16
C LYS A 2 29.00 -6.71 -6.23
N GLU A 3 29.22 -7.11 -7.47
CA GLU A 3 29.40 -6.17 -8.59
C GLU A 3 28.16 -5.29 -8.83
N TYR A 4 26.96 -5.85 -8.64
CA TYR A 4 25.69 -5.11 -8.74
C TYR A 4 25.42 -4.23 -7.51
N GLU A 5 25.87 -4.64 -6.32
CA GLU A 5 25.89 -3.79 -5.11
C GLU A 5 26.88 -2.61 -5.26
N GLU A 6 27.95 -2.79 -6.03
CA GLU A 6 28.98 -1.78 -6.33
C GLU A 6 28.62 -0.86 -7.52
N GLY A 7 27.45 -1.06 -8.14
CA GLY A 7 26.89 -0.14 -9.13
C GLY A 7 26.78 -0.68 -10.57
N HIS A 8 26.95 -1.98 -10.80
CA HIS A 8 26.66 -2.59 -12.09
C HIS A 8 25.15 -2.58 -12.39
N THR A 9 24.73 -2.16 -13.59
CA THR A 9 23.32 -1.90 -13.92
C THR A 9 22.71 -2.77 -15.01
N GLU A 10 23.50 -3.60 -15.69
CA GLU A 10 23.05 -4.41 -16.84
C GLU A 10 23.42 -5.88 -16.63
N PHE A 11 22.63 -6.83 -17.15
CA PHE A 11 22.97 -8.25 -17.12
C PHE A 11 23.58 -8.67 -18.45
N GLU A 12 24.60 -9.54 -18.43
CA GLU A 12 25.17 -10.14 -19.63
C GLU A 12 24.37 -11.37 -20.10
N ASP A 13 24.46 -11.73 -21.39
CA ASP A 13 23.71 -12.85 -21.99
C ASP A 13 24.01 -14.23 -21.36
N GLY A 14 25.11 -14.35 -20.60
CA GLY A 14 25.50 -15.54 -19.86
C GLY A 14 25.41 -15.41 -18.34
N GLU A 15 24.74 -14.36 -17.83
CA GLU A 15 24.68 -14.09 -16.39
C GLU A 15 24.05 -15.27 -15.64
N ASN A 16 24.63 -15.60 -14.48
CA ASN A 16 24.13 -16.71 -13.67
C ASN A 16 22.69 -16.42 -13.21
N PRO A 17 21.70 -17.30 -13.49
CA PRO A 17 20.31 -17.08 -13.10
C PRO A 17 20.11 -16.89 -11.59
N HIS A 18 20.97 -17.49 -10.76
CA HIS A 18 20.95 -17.27 -9.31
C HIS A 18 21.37 -15.84 -8.94
N VAL A 19 22.34 -15.26 -9.65
CA VAL A 19 22.76 -13.87 -9.46
C VAL A 19 21.66 -12.90 -9.87
N VAL A 20 21.03 -13.12 -11.03
CA VAL A 20 19.88 -12.33 -11.49
C VAL A 20 18.74 -12.41 -10.46
N GLY A 21 18.41 -13.62 -10.01
CA GLY A 21 17.39 -13.85 -8.99
C GLY A 21 17.70 -13.13 -7.67
N ASP A 22 18.95 -13.17 -7.22
CA ASP A 22 19.37 -12.48 -6.00
C ASP A 22 19.35 -10.96 -6.15
N CYS A 23 19.67 -10.41 -7.34
CA CYS A 23 19.53 -8.99 -7.62
C CYS A 23 18.06 -8.54 -7.57
N VAL A 24 17.14 -9.30 -8.17
CA VAL A 24 15.70 -9.00 -8.10
C VAL A 24 15.21 -9.03 -6.65
N LYS A 25 15.62 -10.04 -5.88
CA LYS A 25 15.26 -10.14 -4.45
C LYS A 25 15.85 -8.98 -3.64
N LEU A 26 17.08 -8.57 -3.93
CA LEU A 26 17.74 -7.44 -3.29
C LEU A 26 16.98 -6.15 -3.52
N VAL A 27 16.62 -5.85 -4.78
CA VAL A 27 15.83 -4.65 -5.12
C VAL A 27 14.51 -4.65 -4.36
N LEU A 28 13.75 -5.76 -4.37
CA LEU A 28 12.48 -5.85 -3.64
C LEU A 28 12.64 -5.67 -2.13
N ARG A 29 13.74 -6.17 -1.56
CA ARG A 29 14.08 -6.03 -0.14
C ARG A 29 14.41 -4.59 0.24
N GLU A 30 15.11 -3.86 -0.63
CA GLU A 30 15.59 -2.50 -0.39
C GLU A 30 14.60 -1.40 -0.74
N LEU A 31 13.47 -1.74 -1.39
CA LEU A 31 12.41 -0.76 -1.65
C LEU A 31 12.02 -0.01 -0.35
N PRO A 32 11.84 1.32 -0.37
CA PRO A 32 11.42 2.09 0.80
C PRO A 32 10.06 1.63 1.36
N THR A 33 9.19 1.16 0.47
CA THR A 33 7.86 0.64 0.81
C THR A 33 7.69 -0.75 0.25
N SER A 34 7.02 -1.62 1.00
CA SER A 34 6.70 -2.98 0.53
C SER A 34 5.82 -2.96 -0.73
N PRO A 35 6.02 -3.89 -1.69
CA PRO A 35 5.15 -4.00 -2.86
C PRO A 35 3.67 -4.09 -2.47
N VAL A 36 3.35 -4.93 -1.47
CA VAL A 36 2.04 -4.95 -0.81
C VAL A 36 2.08 -4.04 0.41
N LEU A 37 1.25 -2.99 0.39
CA LEU A 37 1.19 -1.98 1.46
C LEU A 37 0.48 -2.51 2.71
N PRO A 38 0.73 -1.94 3.91
CA PRO A 38 0.14 -2.44 5.16
C PRO A 38 -1.38 -2.57 5.14
N TYR A 39 -2.10 -1.60 4.58
CA TYR A 39 -3.57 -1.67 4.50
C TYR A 39 -4.07 -2.77 3.55
N ALA A 40 -3.30 -3.07 2.49
CA ALA A 40 -3.64 -4.14 1.57
C ALA A 40 -3.37 -5.51 2.21
N CYS A 41 -2.30 -5.65 3.02
CA CYS A 41 -2.07 -6.83 3.85
C CYS A 41 -3.25 -7.07 4.81
N THR A 42 -3.73 -6.05 5.54
CA THR A 42 -4.90 -6.21 6.43
C THR A 42 -6.16 -6.61 5.67
N ALA A 43 -6.39 -6.06 4.47
CA ALA A 43 -7.54 -6.40 3.65
C ALA A 43 -7.46 -7.85 3.14
N LEU A 44 -6.26 -8.30 2.76
CA LEU A 44 -6.02 -9.70 2.39
C LEU A 44 -6.24 -10.63 3.58
N GLU A 45 -5.76 -10.30 4.78
CA GLU A 45 -6.01 -11.11 5.97
C GLU A 45 -7.52 -11.31 6.22
N GLN A 46 -8.32 -10.26 6.04
CA GLN A 46 -9.78 -10.32 6.14
C GLN A 46 -10.42 -11.12 5.00
N ALA A 47 -9.93 -10.98 3.77
CA ALA A 47 -10.40 -11.75 2.63
C ALA A 47 -10.18 -13.26 2.83
N PHE A 48 -9.06 -13.65 3.42
CA PHE A 48 -8.74 -15.05 3.68
C PHE A 48 -9.58 -15.69 4.81
N GLN A 49 -10.27 -14.87 5.62
CA GLN A 49 -11.26 -15.35 6.60
C GLN A 49 -12.62 -15.68 5.97
N GLN A 50 -12.85 -15.32 4.71
CA GLN A 50 -14.10 -15.68 4.01
C GLN A 50 -14.14 -17.19 3.72
N GLU A 51 -15.27 -17.83 4.00
CA GLU A 51 -15.49 -19.25 3.72
C GLU A 51 -15.86 -19.49 2.25
N GLU A 52 -16.65 -18.58 1.67
CA GLU A 52 -17.08 -18.66 0.27
C GLU A 52 -15.94 -18.26 -0.68
N ALA A 53 -15.67 -19.11 -1.68
CA ALA A 53 -14.58 -18.93 -2.62
C ALA A 53 -14.74 -17.66 -3.49
N GLU A 54 -15.96 -17.37 -3.93
CA GLU A 54 -16.25 -16.20 -4.77
C GLU A 54 -16.12 -14.90 -3.98
N ALA A 55 -16.67 -14.86 -2.76
CA ALA A 55 -16.54 -13.72 -1.85
C ALA A 55 -15.07 -13.45 -1.48
N LYS A 56 -14.28 -14.51 -1.26
CA LYS A 56 -12.83 -14.42 -1.05
C LYS A 56 -12.12 -13.80 -2.24
N LEU A 57 -12.39 -14.30 -3.45
CA LEU A 57 -11.77 -13.80 -4.68
C LEU A 57 -12.08 -12.32 -4.91
N GLU A 58 -13.35 -11.91 -4.72
CA GLU A 58 -13.76 -10.52 -4.91
C GLU A 58 -13.16 -9.58 -3.86
N ALA A 59 -13.04 -10.04 -2.60
CA ALA A 59 -12.36 -9.30 -1.55
C ALA A 59 -10.85 -9.13 -1.83
N VAL A 60 -10.19 -10.19 -2.33
CA VAL A 60 -8.78 -10.13 -2.77
C VAL A 60 -8.62 -9.17 -3.94
N ARG A 61 -9.50 -9.26 -4.95
CA ARG A 61 -9.53 -8.35 -6.10
C ARG A 61 -9.64 -6.89 -5.63
N THR A 62 -10.59 -6.60 -4.75
CA THR A 62 -10.79 -5.27 -4.19
C THR A 62 -9.54 -4.77 -3.44
N ALA A 63 -8.89 -5.64 -2.65
CA ALA A 63 -7.65 -5.29 -1.95
C ALA A 63 -6.52 -4.92 -2.92
N MET A 64 -6.37 -5.67 -4.03
CA MET A 64 -5.34 -5.41 -5.04
C MET A 64 -5.66 -4.17 -5.89
N LEU A 65 -6.92 -3.93 -6.25
CA LEU A 65 -7.35 -2.72 -6.97
C LEU A 65 -7.09 -1.44 -6.18
N ASN A 66 -7.13 -1.51 -4.84
CA ASN A 66 -6.86 -0.38 -3.96
C ASN A 66 -5.37 -0.06 -3.77
N LEU A 67 -4.45 -0.88 -4.30
CA LEU A 67 -3.02 -0.54 -4.32
C LEU A 67 -2.77 0.63 -5.29
N PRO A 68 -1.78 1.51 -5.01
CA PRO A 68 -1.35 2.49 -5.97
C PRO A 68 -0.89 1.79 -7.25
N GLU A 69 -1.18 2.39 -8.40
CA GLU A 69 -0.84 1.82 -9.71
C GLU A 69 0.61 1.29 -9.81
N PRO A 70 1.65 2.01 -9.34
CA PRO A 70 3.02 1.50 -9.40
C PRO A 70 3.23 0.18 -8.63
N ASN A 71 2.63 0.06 -7.45
CA ASN A 71 2.70 -1.13 -6.61
C ASN A 71 1.96 -2.30 -7.24
N ARG A 72 0.76 -2.03 -7.76
CA ARG A 72 -0.10 -3.01 -8.40
C ARG A 72 0.58 -3.62 -9.63
N ARG A 73 1.13 -2.78 -10.50
CA ARG A 73 1.92 -3.18 -11.68
C ARG A 73 3.17 -3.97 -11.32
N LEU A 74 3.92 -3.52 -10.32
CA LEU A 74 5.12 -4.22 -9.86
C LEU A 74 4.77 -5.62 -9.33
N LEU A 75 3.74 -5.70 -8.47
CA LEU A 75 3.28 -6.96 -7.91
C LEU A 75 2.82 -7.92 -9.01
N HIS A 76 1.99 -7.46 -9.95
CA HIS A 76 1.55 -8.26 -11.08
C HIS A 76 2.74 -8.80 -11.90
N ARG A 77 3.74 -7.95 -12.20
CA ARG A 77 4.94 -8.37 -12.94
C ARG A 77 5.78 -9.41 -12.19
N VAL A 78 5.94 -9.23 -10.88
CA VAL A 78 6.67 -10.20 -10.04
C VAL A 78 5.91 -11.53 -10.01
N LEU A 79 4.59 -11.52 -9.83
CA LEU A 79 3.76 -12.73 -9.84
C LEU A 79 3.82 -13.45 -11.20
N GLN A 80 3.76 -12.72 -12.32
CA GLN A 80 3.94 -13.31 -13.66
C GLN A 80 5.30 -13.99 -13.82
N THR A 81 6.36 -13.37 -13.29
CA THR A 81 7.71 -13.95 -13.32
C THR A 81 7.77 -15.22 -12.48
N MET A 82 7.13 -15.22 -11.30
CA MET A 82 7.02 -16.40 -10.45
C MET A 82 6.25 -17.54 -11.13
N ILE A 83 5.16 -17.23 -11.84
CA ILE A 83 4.39 -18.22 -12.63
C ILE A 83 5.25 -18.81 -13.76
N ALA A 84 6.03 -17.99 -14.46
CA ALA A 84 6.95 -18.48 -15.49
C ALA A 84 8.01 -19.44 -14.91
N ILE A 85 8.51 -19.17 -13.71
CA ILE A 85 9.43 -20.08 -13.00
C ILE A 85 8.71 -21.40 -12.68
N THR A 86 7.50 -21.36 -12.12
CA THR A 86 6.76 -22.59 -11.76
C THR A 86 6.34 -23.42 -12.96
N ASN A 87 6.08 -22.80 -14.12
CA ASN A 87 5.77 -23.53 -15.35
C ASN A 87 6.96 -24.36 -15.87
N ASN A 88 8.18 -24.04 -15.41
CA ASN A 88 9.42 -24.75 -15.74
C ASN A 88 9.90 -25.67 -14.59
N GLU A 89 8.98 -26.09 -13.71
CA GLU A 89 9.28 -26.92 -12.53
C GLU A 89 10.06 -28.20 -12.89
N ALA A 90 9.78 -28.82 -14.03
CA ALA A 90 10.47 -30.03 -14.50
C ALA A 90 11.99 -29.85 -14.60
N VAL A 91 12.46 -28.63 -14.89
CA VAL A 91 13.88 -28.29 -15.04
C VAL A 91 14.45 -27.68 -13.77
N ASN A 92 13.79 -26.64 -13.23
CA ASN A 92 14.33 -25.86 -12.12
C ASN A 92 13.98 -26.42 -10.73
N ARG A 93 13.06 -27.40 -10.65
CA ARG A 93 12.56 -28.03 -9.42
C ARG A 93 11.90 -27.06 -8.42
N MET A 94 11.53 -25.86 -8.87
CA MET A 94 10.90 -24.82 -8.08
C MET A 94 9.39 -24.84 -8.28
N ASN A 95 8.68 -25.58 -7.43
CA ASN A 95 7.22 -25.58 -7.41
C ASN A 95 6.64 -24.28 -6.82
N ALA A 96 5.33 -24.07 -6.96
CA ALA A 96 4.65 -22.85 -6.46
C ALA A 96 4.90 -22.59 -4.97
N SER A 97 4.93 -23.64 -4.16
CA SER A 97 5.24 -23.53 -2.73
C SER A 97 6.67 -23.02 -2.48
N ALA A 98 7.66 -23.58 -3.18
CA ALA A 98 9.06 -23.18 -3.06
C ALA A 98 9.31 -21.74 -3.54
N VAL A 99 8.72 -21.36 -4.67
CA VAL A 99 8.80 -19.98 -5.19
C VAL A 99 8.10 -19.00 -4.22
N ALA A 100 6.91 -19.33 -3.72
CA ALA A 100 6.21 -18.50 -2.75
C ALA A 100 6.97 -18.37 -1.43
N ALA A 101 7.58 -19.45 -0.93
CA ALA A 101 8.34 -19.43 0.34
C ALA A 101 9.49 -18.42 0.32
N CYS A 102 10.18 -18.27 -0.81
CA CYS A 102 11.30 -17.33 -0.92
C CYS A 102 10.89 -15.89 -1.28
N MET A 103 9.74 -15.71 -1.95
CA MET A 103 9.30 -14.39 -2.43
C MET A 103 8.31 -13.70 -1.48
N ALA A 104 7.48 -14.45 -0.75
CA ALA A 104 6.48 -13.89 0.16
C ALA A 104 7.07 -12.94 1.23
N PRO A 105 8.24 -13.22 1.84
CA PRO A 105 8.87 -12.30 2.79
C PRO A 105 9.24 -10.94 2.19
N LEU A 106 9.48 -10.88 0.87
CA LEU A 106 9.86 -9.66 0.16
C LEU A 106 8.62 -8.86 -0.26
N LEU A 107 7.53 -9.55 -0.62
CA LEU A 107 6.28 -8.94 -1.09
C LEU A 107 5.42 -8.41 0.07
N PHE A 108 5.41 -9.12 1.20
CA PHE A 108 4.51 -8.88 2.34
C PHE A 108 5.24 -8.49 3.63
N ARG A 109 6.31 -7.68 3.53
CA ARG A 109 7.10 -7.21 4.69
C ARG A 109 6.24 -6.74 5.90
N PRO A 110 5.10 -6.03 5.72
CA PRO A 110 4.26 -5.61 6.84
C PRO A 110 3.72 -6.75 7.72
N LEU A 111 3.50 -7.96 7.17
CA LEU A 111 3.08 -9.14 7.93
C LEU A 111 4.16 -9.60 8.93
N PHE A 112 5.43 -9.33 8.63
CA PHE A 112 6.58 -9.78 9.43
C PHE A 112 7.08 -8.70 10.39
N SER A 113 6.90 -7.42 10.05
CA SER A 113 7.37 -6.29 10.86
C SER A 113 6.45 -5.93 12.04
N GLY A 114 5.28 -6.59 12.17
CA GLY A 114 4.28 -6.24 13.17
C GLY A 114 3.63 -4.86 12.94
N GLU A 115 3.72 -4.33 11.71
CA GLU A 115 3.20 -3.01 11.31
C GLU A 115 1.67 -3.00 11.13
N LEU A 116 1.06 -4.19 11.09
CA LEU A 116 -0.38 -4.34 10.99
C LEU A 116 -0.99 -4.07 12.36
N GLN A 117 -1.62 -2.91 12.49
CA GLN A 117 -2.36 -2.55 13.71
C GLN A 117 -3.44 -3.62 13.93
N THR A 118 -3.27 -4.41 14.98
CA THR A 118 -4.23 -5.43 15.40
C THR A 118 -5.50 -4.74 15.87
N SER A 119 -6.42 -4.53 14.95
CA SER A 119 -7.80 -4.15 15.27
C SER A 119 -8.51 -5.40 15.77
N SER A 120 -8.45 -5.61 17.08
CA SER A 120 -9.27 -6.55 17.84
C SER A 120 -9.04 -8.05 17.59
N ARG A 121 -8.19 -8.63 18.45
CA ARG A 121 -8.47 -9.94 19.04
C ARG A 121 -8.04 -9.95 20.51
N GLY A 122 -8.95 -9.40 21.34
CA GLY A 122 -9.15 -9.72 22.76
C GLY A 122 -7.95 -9.75 23.71
N GLY A 123 -7.79 -8.67 24.48
CA GLY A 123 -7.48 -8.78 25.91
C GLY A 123 -6.12 -8.24 26.37
N GLY A 124 -6.16 -7.13 27.12
CA GLY A 124 -5.14 -6.79 28.12
C GLY A 124 -4.16 -5.72 27.71
N GLY A 125 -4.28 -4.54 28.32
CA GLY A 125 -3.49 -3.37 28.00
C GLY A 125 -1.99 -3.53 28.29
N GLY A 126 -1.17 -2.94 27.42
CA GLY A 126 0.27 -2.85 27.57
C GLY A 126 0.74 -1.56 26.93
N ARG A 127 1.12 -0.61 27.78
CA ARG A 127 1.57 0.74 27.43
C ARG A 127 2.81 0.71 26.54
N GLY A 128 2.86 1.67 25.61
CA GLY A 128 4.03 2.43 25.19
C GLY A 128 5.41 1.77 25.26
N PHE A 129 6.03 1.63 24.09
CA PHE A 129 7.48 1.68 23.90
C PHE A 129 8.24 2.46 24.99
N PRO A 130 9.24 1.86 25.66
CA PRO A 130 10.32 2.62 26.25
C PRO A 130 11.57 2.51 25.36
N ARG A 131 11.93 3.65 24.75
CA ARG A 131 13.31 3.91 24.34
C ARG A 131 14.16 4.09 25.61
N SER A 132 15.22 3.30 25.71
CA SER A 132 16.49 3.52 26.43
C SER A 132 16.49 4.46 27.66
N ARG A 133 16.71 3.88 28.86
CA ARG A 133 17.51 4.53 29.92
C ARG A 133 18.35 3.51 30.69
N SER A 134 19.65 3.67 30.58
CA SER A 134 20.67 3.12 31.47
C SER A 134 20.56 3.75 32.86
N ARG A 135 20.49 2.94 33.94
CA ARG A 135 21.16 3.15 35.25
C ARG A 135 20.80 2.04 36.26
N GLY A 136 21.77 1.16 36.50
CA GLY A 136 22.23 0.72 37.82
C GLY A 136 21.29 -0.07 38.76
N GLY A 137 21.65 -1.34 38.97
CA GLY A 137 21.78 -1.96 40.29
C GLY A 137 20.53 -2.56 40.94
N GLY A 138 20.50 -3.89 41.08
CA GLY A 138 19.57 -4.61 41.93
C GLY A 138 19.54 -6.09 41.54
N LEU A 139 20.04 -6.94 42.43
CA LEU A 139 19.95 -8.40 42.32
C LEU A 139 18.49 -8.80 42.46
N ASP A 140 17.92 -9.42 41.42
CA ASP A 140 16.79 -10.35 41.51
C ASP A 140 16.83 -11.21 40.24
N GLU A 141 17.32 -12.45 40.38
CA GLU A 141 17.37 -13.48 39.33
C GLU A 141 16.07 -14.29 39.35
N GLU A 142 14.96 -13.73 38.86
CA GLU A 142 13.72 -14.48 38.56
C GLU A 142 12.98 -13.88 37.34
N ASP A 143 13.62 -13.85 36.15
CA ASP A 143 12.98 -13.40 34.88
C ASP A 143 13.23 -14.39 33.71
N GLY A 144 13.58 -15.65 33.99
CA GLY A 144 14.01 -16.61 32.98
C GLY A 144 12.90 -17.25 32.13
N GLU A 145 11.70 -17.42 32.69
CA GLU A 145 10.64 -18.22 32.05
C GLU A 145 9.70 -17.38 31.16
N ASP A 146 9.42 -16.14 31.55
CA ASP A 146 8.56 -15.23 30.78
C ASP A 146 9.23 -14.75 29.48
N SER A 147 10.57 -14.59 29.46
CA SER A 147 11.29 -14.21 28.24
C SER A 147 11.38 -15.34 27.21
N ALA A 148 11.50 -16.60 27.68
CA ALA A 148 11.51 -17.77 26.82
C ALA A 148 10.13 -18.05 26.23
N ALA A 149 9.07 -17.88 27.03
CA ALA A 149 7.68 -17.97 26.56
C ALA A 149 7.35 -16.85 25.56
N ALA A 150 7.81 -15.62 25.79
CA ALA A 150 7.66 -14.51 24.86
C ALA A 150 8.43 -14.73 23.55
N ALA A 151 9.66 -15.23 23.60
CA ALA A 151 10.45 -15.59 22.43
C ALA A 151 9.78 -16.72 21.63
N ALA A 152 9.27 -17.75 22.31
CA ALA A 152 8.53 -18.84 21.67
C ALA A 152 7.23 -18.36 21.03
N ALA A 153 6.47 -17.47 21.69
CA ALA A 153 5.27 -16.85 21.14
C ALA A 153 5.60 -16.00 19.90
N GLN A 154 6.71 -15.28 19.90
CA GLN A 154 7.16 -14.47 18.76
C GLN A 154 7.59 -15.34 17.58
N ILE A 155 8.30 -16.45 17.82
CA ILE A 155 8.65 -17.44 16.79
C ILE A 155 7.39 -18.06 16.18
N MET A 156 6.42 -18.44 17.01
CA MET A 156 5.13 -18.97 16.53
C MET A 156 4.38 -17.94 15.68
N ALA A 157 4.29 -16.68 16.13
CA ALA A 157 3.63 -15.62 15.38
C ALA A 157 4.29 -15.36 14.02
N LEU A 158 5.63 -15.29 13.96
CA LEU A 158 6.38 -15.14 12.71
C LEU A 158 6.19 -16.34 11.78
N THR A 159 6.14 -17.55 12.32
CA THR A 159 5.89 -18.78 11.55
C THR A 159 4.47 -18.77 10.95
N MET A 160 3.47 -18.35 11.73
CA MET A 160 2.09 -18.20 11.24
C MET A 160 2.01 -17.14 10.14
N ALA A 161 2.65 -15.98 10.33
CA ALA A 161 2.70 -14.92 9.33
C ALA A 161 3.38 -15.38 8.03
N ALA A 162 4.48 -16.16 8.13
CA ALA A 162 5.17 -16.73 6.98
C ALA A 162 4.26 -17.67 6.18
N ASN A 163 3.60 -18.62 6.86
CA ASN A 163 2.70 -19.58 6.23
C ASN A 163 1.50 -18.87 5.57
N GLN A 164 0.97 -17.84 6.23
CA GLN A 164 -0.13 -17.04 5.70
C GLN A 164 0.29 -16.24 4.46
N ALA A 165 1.45 -15.56 4.52
CA ALA A 165 2.00 -14.83 3.38
C ALA A 165 2.28 -15.75 2.19
N GLN A 166 2.81 -16.95 2.44
CA GLN A 166 3.02 -17.96 1.42
C GLN A 166 1.69 -18.40 0.79
N THR A 167 0.67 -18.66 1.60
CA THR A 167 -0.67 -19.03 1.12
C THR A 167 -1.31 -17.93 0.28
N MET A 168 -1.20 -16.66 0.72
CA MET A 168 -1.66 -15.50 -0.05
C MET A 168 -0.94 -15.40 -1.39
N THR A 169 0.37 -15.62 -1.40
CA THR A 169 1.19 -15.57 -2.62
C THR A 169 0.78 -16.64 -3.62
N ILE A 170 0.58 -17.88 -3.17
CA ILE A 170 0.13 -18.99 -4.03
C ILE A 170 -1.26 -18.68 -4.61
N PHE A 171 -2.21 -18.24 -3.79
CA PHE A 171 -3.55 -17.87 -4.24
C PHE A 171 -3.53 -16.78 -5.32
N LEU A 172 -2.68 -15.76 -5.15
CA LEU A 172 -2.49 -14.68 -6.12
C LEU A 172 -1.88 -15.18 -7.44
N MET A 173 -0.96 -16.15 -7.40
CA MET A 173 -0.41 -16.78 -8.60
C MET A 173 -1.46 -17.60 -9.34
N GLU A 174 -2.24 -18.42 -8.62
CA GLU A 174 -3.28 -19.28 -9.19
C GLU A 174 -4.46 -18.50 -9.79
N ASN A 175 -4.76 -17.32 -9.25
CA ASN A 175 -5.89 -16.49 -9.67
C ASN A 175 -5.45 -15.17 -10.31
N ILE A 176 -4.24 -15.10 -10.87
CA ILE A 176 -3.67 -13.86 -11.38
C ILE A 176 -4.58 -13.16 -12.40
N ASP A 177 -5.15 -13.93 -13.34
CA ASP A 177 -6.01 -13.41 -14.41
C ASP A 177 -7.34 -12.88 -13.88
N LYS A 178 -7.83 -13.44 -12.76
CA LYS A 178 -9.11 -13.05 -12.13
C LYS A 178 -8.93 -11.86 -11.19
N VAL A 179 -7.78 -11.77 -10.53
CA VAL A 179 -7.45 -10.70 -9.57
C VAL A 179 -7.01 -9.42 -10.30
N PHE A 180 -6.23 -9.54 -11.39
CA PHE A 180 -5.68 -8.40 -12.15
C PHE A 180 -6.39 -8.20 -13.51
N VAL A 181 -7.73 -8.28 -13.54
CA VAL A 181 -8.52 -8.10 -14.77
C VAL A 181 -8.34 -6.70 -15.35
N GLY A 182 -8.00 -6.62 -16.64
CA GLY A 182 -7.85 -5.36 -17.37
C GLY A 182 -6.49 -4.70 -17.19
N GLU A 183 -5.57 -5.29 -16.42
CA GLU A 183 -4.15 -4.96 -16.47
C GLU A 183 -3.53 -5.54 -17.74
N ALA A 184 -3.93 -5.02 -18.90
CA ALA A 184 -3.21 -5.22 -20.15
C ALA A 184 -1.89 -4.43 -20.10
N LEU A 185 -0.99 -4.82 -19.21
CA LEU A 185 0.34 -4.24 -19.07
C LEU A 185 1.26 -4.81 -20.15
N GLY A 186 1.01 -4.44 -21.41
CA GLY A 186 2.02 -4.22 -22.46
C GLY A 186 3.14 -5.24 -22.67
N LEU A 187 3.03 -6.45 -22.13
CA LEU A 187 3.94 -7.56 -22.36
C LEU A 187 3.05 -8.68 -22.81
N ALA A 188 2.71 -8.60 -24.10
CA ALA A 188 2.20 -9.73 -24.84
C ALA A 188 2.96 -10.99 -24.40
N ARG A 189 2.20 -12.06 -24.31
CA ARG A 189 2.54 -13.48 -24.15
C ARG A 189 3.62 -13.99 -25.15
N GLY A 190 4.70 -13.23 -25.40
CA GLY A 190 5.59 -13.40 -26.54
C GLY A 190 7.00 -12.83 -26.38
N VAL A 191 7.47 -12.48 -25.17
CA VAL A 191 8.88 -12.06 -24.96
C VAL A 191 9.68 -13.08 -24.14
N TYR A 192 9.11 -14.26 -23.86
CA TYR A 192 9.84 -15.37 -23.23
C TYR A 192 9.54 -16.73 -23.89
N SER A 193 9.18 -16.72 -25.18
CA SER A 193 9.32 -17.89 -26.07
C SER A 193 10.51 -17.65 -27.00
N GLY A 194 11.69 -17.50 -26.41
CA GLY A 194 12.96 -17.29 -27.12
C GLY A 194 13.90 -18.44 -26.81
N ALA A 195 13.70 -19.56 -27.50
CA ALA A 195 14.59 -20.71 -27.75
C ALA A 195 13.72 -21.97 -27.90
N ALA A 196 12.98 -22.02 -29.01
CA ALA A 196 12.67 -23.31 -29.60
C ALA A 196 14.03 -23.95 -29.92
N TRP A 197 14.33 -25.07 -29.28
CA TRP A 197 15.41 -25.92 -29.73
C TRP A 197 14.94 -26.52 -31.05
N ASP A 198 15.57 -26.09 -32.14
CA ASP A 198 15.62 -26.85 -33.39
C ASP A 198 16.30 -28.18 -33.06
N ASP A 199 15.51 -29.20 -32.78
CA ASP A 199 15.91 -30.58 -33.05
C ASP A 199 15.27 -30.93 -34.40
N GLU A 200 16.10 -30.81 -35.43
CA GLU A 200 15.90 -31.43 -36.73
C GLU A 200 15.90 -32.96 -36.50
N ASP A 201 14.70 -33.56 -36.40
CA ASP A 201 14.52 -34.98 -36.66
C ASP A 201 13.74 -35.13 -37.96
N ASP A 202 14.49 -35.51 -38.99
CA ASP A 202 14.02 -36.03 -40.27
C ASP A 202 13.07 -37.22 -40.05
N GLU A 203 11.80 -37.10 -40.44
CA GLU A 203 11.06 -38.24 -40.97
C GLU A 203 10.36 -37.85 -42.27
N GLU A 204 10.79 -38.50 -43.34
CA GLU A 204 10.21 -38.42 -44.68
C GLU A 204 8.74 -38.89 -44.65
N GLY A 205 7.83 -37.92 -44.74
CA GLY A 205 6.40 -38.14 -44.93
C GLY A 205 6.05 -38.23 -46.41
N GLU A 206 5.71 -39.43 -46.83
CA GLU A 206 5.18 -39.92 -48.11
C GLU A 206 4.24 -38.93 -48.83
N LEU A 207 4.56 -38.62 -50.11
CA LEU A 207 3.69 -37.88 -51.02
C LEU A 207 2.48 -38.74 -51.38
N VAL A 208 1.29 -38.28 -51.01
CA VAL A 208 0.02 -38.79 -51.52
C VAL A 208 -0.62 -37.68 -52.34
N ASP A 209 -0.54 -37.82 -53.66
CA ASP A 209 -1.35 -37.08 -54.63
C ASP A 209 -2.76 -37.69 -54.63
N ASP A 210 -3.78 -36.89 -54.31
CA ASP A 210 -5.23 -37.07 -54.56
C ASP A 210 -5.87 -35.75 -54.03
N ASP A 211 -6.81 -35.02 -54.60
CA ASP A 211 -7.60 -35.02 -55.83
C ASP A 211 -8.25 -33.60 -55.91
N ASP A 212 -8.57 -33.17 -57.14
CA ASP A 212 -9.62 -32.23 -57.53
C ASP A 212 -9.96 -30.99 -56.65
N VAL A 213 -9.40 -29.84 -57.05
CA VAL A 213 -9.88 -28.50 -56.63
C VAL A 213 -11.04 -28.09 -57.55
N ASP A 214 -12.27 -28.26 -57.07
CA ASP A 214 -13.42 -27.50 -57.58
C ASP A 214 -13.36 -26.07 -56.98
N GLU A 215 -12.71 -25.15 -57.70
CA GLU A 215 -12.73 -23.70 -57.43
C GLU A 215 -14.09 -23.13 -57.89
N ASP A 216 -15.16 -23.45 -57.15
CA ASP A 216 -16.45 -22.77 -57.30
C ASP A 216 -16.47 -21.50 -56.43
N ASN A 217 -16.30 -20.37 -57.13
CA ASN A 217 -16.61 -18.98 -56.75
C ASN A 217 -17.39 -18.74 -55.43
N ASP A 218 -16.68 -18.32 -54.37
CA ASP A 218 -17.23 -17.69 -53.16
C ASP A 218 -16.65 -16.25 -52.92
N ASP A 219 -16.16 -15.60 -53.98
CA ASP A 219 -15.52 -14.28 -53.89
C ASP A 219 -16.49 -13.12 -53.53
N GLU A 220 -17.80 -13.30 -53.71
CA GLU A 220 -18.80 -12.25 -53.42
C GLU A 220 -19.17 -12.15 -51.93
N ASP A 221 -19.14 -13.26 -51.16
CA ASP A 221 -19.47 -13.25 -49.72
C ASP A 221 -18.29 -12.77 -48.86
N SER A 222 -17.07 -13.10 -49.27
CA SER A 222 -15.84 -12.66 -48.59
C SER A 222 -15.69 -11.13 -48.61
N GLY A 223 -16.03 -10.47 -49.72
CA GLY A 223 -15.98 -9.01 -49.84
C GLY A 223 -17.00 -8.29 -48.94
N ALA A 224 -18.20 -8.85 -48.81
CA ALA A 224 -19.24 -8.32 -47.93
C ALA A 224 -18.86 -8.43 -46.44
N GLN A 225 -18.29 -9.56 -46.03
CA GLN A 225 -17.79 -9.77 -44.66
C GLN A 225 -16.64 -8.82 -44.33
N VAL A 226 -15.72 -8.60 -45.27
CA VAL A 226 -14.63 -7.62 -45.11
C VAL A 226 -15.19 -6.21 -44.91
N ALA A 227 -16.17 -5.79 -45.71
CA ALA A 227 -16.78 -4.46 -45.58
C ALA A 227 -17.45 -4.22 -44.21
N VAL A 228 -18.12 -5.24 -43.65
CA VAL A 228 -18.74 -5.17 -42.31
C VAL A 228 -17.67 -5.03 -41.23
N LEU A 229 -16.58 -5.80 -41.32
CA LEU A 229 -15.45 -5.70 -40.41
C LEU A 229 -14.74 -4.34 -40.52
N GLU A 230 -14.63 -3.79 -41.73
CA GLU A 230 -14.08 -2.46 -41.94
C GLU A 230 -14.94 -1.35 -41.32
N ALA A 231 -16.26 -1.46 -41.42
CA ALA A 231 -17.19 -0.53 -40.76
C ALA A 231 -17.09 -0.61 -39.23
N SER A 232 -17.07 -1.82 -38.67
CA SER A 232 -16.88 -2.03 -37.22
C SER A 232 -15.52 -1.50 -36.74
N ARG A 233 -14.45 -1.70 -37.53
CA ARG A 233 -13.13 -1.14 -37.27
C ARG A 233 -13.15 0.39 -37.24
N GLN A 234 -13.89 1.03 -38.15
CA GLN A 234 -14.02 2.50 -38.18
C GLN A 234 -14.81 3.02 -36.96
N GLU A 235 -15.89 2.34 -36.57
CA GLU A 235 -16.67 2.70 -35.39
C GLU A 235 -15.85 2.58 -34.09
N LEU A 236 -15.13 1.47 -33.92
CA LEU A 236 -14.24 1.28 -32.78
C LEU A 236 -13.13 2.33 -32.73
N ARG A 237 -12.55 2.70 -33.88
CA ARG A 237 -11.56 3.79 -33.96
C ARG A 237 -12.15 5.14 -33.55
N ALA A 238 -13.38 5.43 -33.96
CA ALA A 238 -14.07 6.66 -33.57
C ALA A 238 -14.38 6.69 -32.06
N SER A 239 -14.77 5.55 -31.49
CA SER A 239 -15.00 5.40 -30.04
C SER A 239 -13.70 5.58 -29.25
N LEU A 240 -12.61 4.92 -29.66
CA LEU A 240 -11.28 5.08 -29.08
C LEU A 240 -10.81 6.54 -29.12
N ALA A 241 -11.02 7.24 -30.24
CA ALA A 241 -10.64 8.65 -30.34
C ALA A 241 -11.42 9.56 -29.38
N LYS A 242 -12.68 9.25 -29.06
CA LYS A 242 -13.47 9.98 -28.05
C LYS A 242 -12.92 9.73 -26.65
N GLU A 243 -12.64 8.48 -26.31
CA GLU A 243 -12.08 8.11 -25.01
C GLU A 243 -10.66 8.66 -24.79
N VAL A 244 -9.82 8.69 -25.84
CA VAL A 244 -8.49 9.29 -25.76
C VAL A 244 -8.60 10.78 -25.43
N ARG A 245 -9.49 11.53 -26.11
CA ARG A 245 -9.73 12.94 -25.81
C ARG A 245 -10.29 13.16 -24.41
N ALA A 246 -11.23 12.32 -23.97
CA ALA A 246 -11.78 12.39 -22.61
C ALA A 246 -10.68 12.16 -21.56
N ASN A 247 -9.81 11.17 -21.79
CA ASN A 247 -8.67 10.89 -20.92
C ASN A 247 -7.63 12.02 -20.92
N GLU A 248 -7.38 12.67 -22.06
CA GLU A 248 -6.52 13.87 -22.13
C GLU A 248 -7.10 15.01 -21.28
N MET A 249 -8.39 15.33 -21.43
CA MET A 249 -9.05 16.35 -20.61
C MET A 249 -9.01 16.02 -19.11
N LEU A 250 -9.22 14.75 -18.74
CA LEU A 250 -9.10 14.31 -17.35
C LEU A 250 -7.67 14.44 -16.83
N LYS A 251 -6.66 14.08 -17.62
CA LYS A 251 -5.25 14.25 -17.26
C LYS A 251 -4.91 15.72 -17.03
N GLU A 252 -5.36 16.62 -17.91
CA GLU A 252 -5.17 18.06 -17.74
C GLU A 252 -5.83 18.59 -16.47
N SER A 253 -7.07 18.18 -16.18
CA SER A 253 -7.79 18.54 -14.96
C SER A 253 -7.07 18.05 -13.69
N LEU A 254 -6.55 16.82 -13.71
CA LEU A 254 -5.77 16.28 -12.59
C LEU A 254 -4.44 17.02 -12.38
N VAL A 255 -3.75 17.39 -13.46
CA VAL A 255 -2.52 18.19 -13.41
C VAL A 255 -2.82 19.58 -12.83
N GLN A 256 -3.91 20.22 -13.25
CA GLN A 256 -4.36 21.50 -12.70
C GLN A 256 -4.68 21.38 -11.20
N ARG A 257 -5.46 20.36 -10.79
CA ARG A 257 -5.78 20.12 -9.37
C ARG A 257 -4.54 19.84 -8.53
N ARG A 258 -3.56 19.12 -9.05
CA ARG A 258 -2.27 18.90 -8.38
C ARG A 258 -1.55 20.23 -8.15
N LYS A 259 -1.50 21.09 -9.18
CA LYS A 259 -0.85 22.40 -9.09
C LYS A 259 -1.53 23.29 -8.04
N THR A 260 -2.86 23.37 -8.03
CA THR A 260 -3.58 24.19 -7.04
C THR A 260 -3.36 23.69 -5.61
N LEU A 261 -3.34 22.36 -5.39
CA LEU A 261 -3.02 21.78 -4.09
C LEU A 261 -1.58 22.06 -3.65
N GLN A 262 -0.62 22.06 -4.59
CA GLN A 262 0.78 22.42 -4.30
C GLN A 262 0.93 23.89 -3.90
N GLU A 263 0.24 24.80 -4.59
CA GLU A 263 0.22 26.23 -4.25
C GLU A 263 -0.41 26.46 -2.86
N LEU A 264 -1.51 25.78 -2.56
CA LEU A 264 -2.21 25.87 -1.27
C LEU A 264 -1.35 25.29 -0.13
N LYS A 265 -0.67 24.15 -0.37
CA LYS A 265 0.30 23.59 0.58
C LYS A 265 1.43 24.59 0.88
N ALA A 266 2.00 25.21 -0.15
CA ALA A 266 3.06 26.20 0.03
C ALA A 266 2.58 27.45 0.80
N ALA A 267 1.31 27.87 0.62
CA ALA A 267 0.72 28.95 1.40
C ALA A 267 0.61 28.57 2.89
N LEU A 268 0.05 27.39 3.19
CA LEU A 268 -0.07 26.90 4.58
C LEU A 268 1.29 26.72 5.26
N GLU A 269 2.32 26.29 4.53
CA GLU A 269 3.68 26.19 5.06
C GLU A 269 4.26 27.57 5.45
N ARG A 270 3.98 28.61 4.66
CA ARG A 270 4.38 30.00 5.00
C ARG A 270 3.65 30.49 6.24
N ASP A 271 2.34 30.26 6.32
CA ASP A 271 1.52 30.67 7.48
C ASP A 271 1.97 29.96 8.75
N ALA A 272 2.23 28.65 8.67
CA ALA A 272 2.76 27.88 9.79
C ALA A 272 4.14 28.37 10.24
N ALA A 273 5.00 28.78 9.30
CA ALA A 273 6.30 29.36 9.62
C ALA A 273 6.16 30.73 10.30
N GLN A 274 5.21 31.56 9.86
CA GLN A 274 4.92 32.85 10.49
C GLN A 274 4.45 32.66 11.93
N LEU A 275 3.44 31.81 12.16
CA LEU A 275 2.91 31.53 13.49
C LEU A 275 3.98 30.99 14.46
N ARG A 276 4.93 30.19 13.95
CA ARG A 276 6.07 29.72 14.76
C ARG A 276 6.97 30.86 15.22
N ARG A 277 7.25 31.84 14.35
CA ARG A 277 8.04 33.03 14.72
C ARG A 277 7.31 33.88 15.74
N ASP A 278 6.04 34.17 15.50
CA ASP A 278 5.22 34.97 16.43
C ASP A 278 5.17 34.31 17.82
N LEU A 279 5.05 32.99 17.87
CA LEU A 279 5.06 32.23 19.13
C LEU A 279 6.43 32.26 19.83
N GLU A 280 7.53 32.25 19.08
CA GLU A 280 8.89 32.40 19.62
C GLU A 280 9.11 33.82 20.17
N GLU A 281 8.68 34.86 19.45
CA GLU A 281 8.69 36.24 19.92
C GLU A 281 7.91 36.41 21.23
N GLN A 282 6.72 35.82 21.34
CA GLN A 282 5.94 35.85 22.59
C GLN A 282 6.66 35.12 23.73
N ARG A 283 7.31 33.98 23.45
CA ARG A 283 8.12 33.26 24.46
C ARG A 283 9.31 34.09 24.91
N GLU A 284 9.97 34.80 24.01
CA GLU A 284 11.07 35.70 24.35
C GLU A 284 10.60 36.89 25.17
N LEU A 285 9.48 37.53 24.81
CA LEU A 285 8.87 38.60 25.58
C LEU A 285 8.53 38.13 27.00
N TYR A 286 7.90 36.96 27.13
CA TYR A 286 7.57 36.37 28.42
C TYR A 286 8.82 36.04 29.23
N ALA A 287 9.87 35.48 28.61
CA ALA A 287 11.15 35.21 29.27
C ALA A 287 11.83 36.52 29.74
N ARG A 288 11.82 37.59 28.93
CA ARG A 288 12.32 38.91 29.32
C ARG A 288 11.55 39.46 30.51
N MET A 289 10.22 39.39 30.51
CA MET A 289 9.41 39.78 31.65
C MET A 289 9.76 38.95 32.91
N GLN A 290 9.85 37.63 32.81
CA GLN A 290 10.22 36.77 33.95
C GLN A 290 11.63 37.06 34.49
N THR A 291 12.59 37.36 33.63
CA THR A 291 13.95 37.73 34.06
C THR A 291 14.05 39.15 34.65
N GLY A 292 13.18 40.07 34.21
CA GLY A 292 13.00 41.39 34.80
C GLY A 292 12.24 41.39 36.14
N ILE A 293 11.46 40.33 36.41
CA ILE A 293 10.75 40.11 37.69
C ILE A 293 11.61 39.22 38.61
N LYS A 294 12.83 39.65 38.92
CA LYS A 294 13.61 39.13 40.06
C LYS A 294 13.52 40.13 41.22
N GLY A 295 12.33 40.23 41.79
CA GLY A 295 11.95 41.03 42.97
C GLY A 295 10.48 40.77 43.32
N PRO A 296 10.02 41.02 44.56
CA PRO A 296 8.62 40.78 44.92
C PRO A 296 7.70 41.56 43.98
N VAL A 297 6.69 40.85 43.45
CA VAL A 297 5.75 41.33 42.44
C VAL A 297 5.13 42.65 42.91
N PRO A 298 5.31 43.78 42.20
CA PRO A 298 4.60 44.99 42.51
C PRO A 298 3.11 44.78 42.20
N GLU A 299 2.26 45.18 43.15
CA GLU A 299 0.81 45.19 43.00
C GLU A 299 0.44 46.03 41.79
N ILE A 300 0.05 45.37 40.70
CA ILE A 300 -0.33 46.05 39.45
C ILE A 300 -1.64 46.77 39.74
N GLU A 301 -1.59 48.09 39.88
CA GLU A 301 -2.78 48.93 39.87
C GLU A 301 -3.42 48.83 38.48
N LEU A 302 -4.31 47.86 38.31
CA LEU A 302 -5.17 47.74 37.13
C LEU A 302 -5.92 49.07 36.94
N GLU A 303 -5.90 49.59 35.71
CA GLU A 303 -6.65 50.79 35.32
C GLU A 303 -8.11 50.66 35.78
N PRO A 304 -8.74 51.77 36.24
CA PRO A 304 -10.07 51.74 36.84
C PRO A 304 -11.13 51.15 35.90
N GLU A 305 -10.91 51.26 34.58
CA GLU A 305 -11.76 50.70 33.53
C GLU A 305 -11.68 49.16 33.52
N LEU A 306 -10.48 48.57 33.53
CA LEU A 306 -10.30 47.12 33.62
C LEU A 306 -10.83 46.54 34.95
N LYS A 307 -10.72 47.30 36.06
CA LYS A 307 -11.31 46.91 37.35
C LYS A 307 -12.84 46.93 37.33
N ALA A 308 -13.44 47.81 36.54
CA ALA A 308 -14.89 47.87 36.36
C ALA A 308 -15.39 46.70 35.50
N GLU A 309 -14.72 46.41 34.39
CA GLU A 309 -15.04 45.27 33.53
C GLU A 309 -14.93 43.93 34.27
N LEU A 310 -13.91 43.77 35.13
CA LEU A 310 -13.75 42.56 35.93
C LEU A 310 -14.89 42.37 36.94
N LYS A 311 -15.37 43.45 37.57
CA LYS A 311 -16.53 43.40 38.48
C LYS A 311 -17.83 43.11 37.72
N GLU A 312 -17.97 43.61 36.50
CA GLU A 312 -19.12 43.33 35.65
C GLU A 312 -19.15 41.85 35.23
N ILE A 313 -18.01 41.29 34.84
CA ILE A 313 -17.86 39.86 34.54
C ILE A 313 -18.18 39.02 35.78
N GLU A 314 -17.66 39.36 36.96
CA GLU A 314 -17.95 38.64 38.21
C GLU A 314 -19.44 38.68 38.59
N SER A 315 -20.10 39.81 38.32
CA SER A 315 -21.55 39.99 38.45
C SER A 315 -22.33 39.07 37.49
N LEU A 316 -21.91 39.02 36.23
CA LEU A 316 -22.53 38.18 35.20
C LEU A 316 -22.34 36.68 35.50
N GLU A 317 -21.17 36.26 35.99
CA GLU A 317 -20.92 34.89 36.42
C GLU A 317 -21.82 34.48 37.58
N LYS A 318 -21.99 35.33 38.60
CA LYS A 318 -22.91 35.07 39.72
C LYS A 318 -24.35 34.96 39.26
N SER A 319 -24.78 35.83 38.34
CA SER A 319 -26.11 35.79 37.74
C SER A 319 -26.33 34.51 36.92
N TRP A 320 -25.35 34.13 36.09
CA TRP A 320 -25.39 32.91 35.29
C TRP A 320 -25.42 31.66 36.16
N LEU A 321 -24.57 31.58 37.19
CA LEU A 321 -24.57 30.47 38.16
C LEU A 321 -25.89 30.37 38.92
N PHE A 322 -26.49 31.52 39.31
CA PHE A 322 -27.80 31.54 39.97
C PHE A 322 -28.91 31.04 39.04
N SER A 323 -28.90 31.47 37.77
CA SER A 323 -29.86 31.02 36.75
C SER A 323 -29.70 29.52 36.45
N ALA A 324 -28.47 29.03 36.30
CA ALA A 324 -28.16 27.62 36.10
C ALA A 324 -28.54 26.74 37.31
N ARG A 325 -28.52 27.29 38.53
CA ARG A 325 -28.99 26.59 39.75
C ARG A 325 -30.52 26.55 39.81
N LYS A 326 -31.19 27.65 39.40
CA LYS A 326 -32.65 27.74 39.32
C LYS A 326 -33.25 26.81 38.26
N GLN A 327 -32.63 26.71 37.08
CA GLN A 327 -33.03 25.75 36.04
C GLN A 327 -32.90 24.29 36.53
N ARG A 328 -31.83 23.96 37.26
CA ARG A 328 -31.66 22.63 37.86
C ARG A 328 -32.69 22.31 38.96
N HIS A 329 -33.20 23.31 39.68
CA HIS A 329 -34.28 23.13 40.64
C HIS A 329 -35.67 23.00 39.99
N CYS A 330 -35.94 23.73 38.90
CA CYS A 330 -37.20 23.58 38.17
C CYS A 330 -37.31 22.23 37.43
N SER A 331 -36.20 21.63 36.96
CA SER A 331 -36.19 20.28 36.37
C SER A 331 -36.29 19.15 37.40
N GLY A 332 -36.03 19.41 38.69
CA GLY A 332 -36.14 18.42 39.77
C GLY A 332 -37.49 18.40 40.50
N SER A 333 -38.27 19.49 40.42
CA SER A 333 -39.53 19.61 41.17
C SER A 333 -40.79 19.22 40.37
N CYS A 334 -40.66 18.74 39.13
CA CYS A 334 -41.77 18.23 38.32
C CYS A 334 -41.85 16.68 38.29
N CYS A 335 -40.99 15.99 39.05
CA CYS A 335 -40.98 14.54 39.18
C CYS A 335 -41.07 14.13 40.66
N THR A 336 -42.17 14.47 41.33
CA THR A 336 -42.73 13.73 42.48
C THR A 336 -44.22 14.00 42.58
#